data_AF-A0A661IJW1-F1
#
_entry.id   AF-A0A661IJW1-F1
#
_cell.length_a   1.000
_cell.length_b   1.000
_cell.length_c   1.000
_cell.angle_alpha   90.00
_cell.angle_beta   90.00
_cell.angle_gamma   90.00
#
_symmetry.space_group_name_H-M   'P 1'
#
loop_
_entity.id
_entity.type
_entity.pdbx_description
1 polymer ?
#
loop_
_entity_poly.entity_id
_entity_poly.type
_entity_poly.pdbx_seq_one_letter_code
_entity_poly.pdbx_strand_id
1 'polypeptide(L)'
;MSRFFMLDGVTYDLNELVTRYLLQFHSLQRWGRYVDPEWTHAAEVTAPSAGTALVTKSVGTGKTGYIYGFFISAGESNDFKINWTSGGNAKSIRIPFSGKGALHYINYSALNEGIGADAGTDITITNINAGSSGVIYQARLFYAEV
;
A
#
# COMPACT_ATOMS: atom_id res chain seq x y z
N MET A 1 -25.95 -21.36 25.75
CA MET A 1 -27.19 -21.06 25.01
C MET A 1 -26.85 -19.97 24.01
N SER A 2 -26.72 -20.31 22.73
CA SER A 2 -26.44 -19.33 21.67
C SER A 2 -27.63 -18.38 21.50
N ARG A 3 -27.36 -17.08 21.46
CA ARG A 3 -28.37 -16.05 21.19
C ARG A 3 -28.28 -15.69 19.71
N PHE A 4 -29.38 -15.84 18.99
CA PHE A 4 -29.45 -15.54 17.56
C PHE A 4 -30.21 -14.24 17.33
N PHE A 5 -29.75 -13.45 16.36
CA PHE A 5 -30.38 -12.20 15.93
C PHE A 5 -30.57 -12.21 14.42
N MET A 6 -31.68 -11.65 13.93
CA MET A 6 -31.86 -11.42 12.50
C MET A 6 -31.47 -9.98 12.15
N LEU A 7 -30.66 -9.84 11.10
CA LEU A 7 -30.37 -8.57 10.44
C LEU A 7 -30.52 -8.79 8.93
N ASP A 8 -31.25 -7.91 8.25
CA ASP A 8 -31.46 -7.92 6.79
C ASP A 8 -31.90 -9.29 6.22
N GLY A 9 -32.73 -10.01 6.98
CA GLY A 9 -33.25 -11.33 6.59
C GLY A 9 -32.28 -12.49 6.80
N VAL A 10 -31.12 -12.27 7.44
CA VAL A 10 -30.12 -13.31 7.75
C VAL A 10 -30.01 -13.48 9.28
N THR A 11 -30.03 -14.73 9.74
CA THR A 11 -29.83 -15.09 11.15
C THR A 11 -28.34 -15.21 11.46
N TYR A 12 -27.87 -14.48 12.48
CA TYR A 12 -26.50 -14.51 12.96
C TYR A 12 -26.45 -14.98 14.42
N ASP A 13 -25.40 -15.70 14.79
CA ASP A 13 -25.04 -15.89 16.21
C ASP A 13 -24.51 -14.56 16.78
N LEU A 14 -24.90 -14.23 18.03
CA LEU A 14 -24.49 -13.01 18.70
C LEU A 14 -22.96 -12.85 18.71
N ASN A 15 -22.19 -13.93 18.93
CA ASN A 15 -20.74 -13.83 18.98
C ASN A 15 -20.17 -13.48 17.61
N GLU A 16 -20.68 -14.06 16.54
CA GLU A 16 -20.26 -13.76 15.18
C GLU A 16 -20.54 -12.29 14.82
N LEU A 17 -21.72 -11.81 15.21
CA LEU A 17 -22.15 -10.43 14.99
C LEU A 17 -21.29 -9.46 15.79
N VAL A 18 -21.09 -9.70 17.09
CA VAL A 18 -20.20 -8.91 17.95
C VAL A 18 -18.78 -8.88 17.40
N THR A 19 -18.21 -10.03 17.01
CA THR A 19 -16.87 -10.09 16.42
C THR A 19 -16.77 -9.28 15.13
N ARG A 20 -17.74 -9.38 14.22
CA ARG A 20 -17.76 -8.56 12.99
C ARG A 20 -17.76 -7.07 13.28
N TYR A 21 -18.65 -6.60 14.17
CA TYR A 21 -18.75 -5.18 14.50
C TYR A 21 -17.50 -4.65 15.22
N LEU A 22 -16.91 -5.45 16.11
CA LEU A 22 -15.66 -5.08 16.79
C LEU A 22 -14.49 -4.95 15.80
N LEU A 23 -14.36 -5.90 14.86
CA LEU A 23 -13.32 -5.86 13.84
C LEU A 23 -13.49 -4.63 12.92
N GLN A 24 -14.71 -4.36 12.47
CA GLN A 24 -15.02 -3.18 11.67
C GLN A 24 -14.71 -1.88 12.41
N PHE A 25 -15.10 -1.78 13.69
CA PHE A 25 -14.80 -0.60 14.49
C PHE A 25 -13.30 -0.41 14.69
N HIS A 26 -12.55 -1.48 14.95
CA HIS A 26 -11.09 -1.42 15.04
C HIS A 26 -10.43 -0.95 13.73
N SER A 27 -10.91 -1.41 12.58
CA SER A 27 -10.40 -0.95 11.28
C SER A 27 -10.61 0.55 11.07
N LEU A 28 -11.80 1.07 11.39
CA LEU A 28 -12.08 2.51 11.35
C LEU A 28 -11.19 3.31 12.29
N GLN A 29 -11.03 2.86 13.53
CA GLN A 29 -10.19 3.54 14.51
C GLN A 29 -8.73 3.59 14.05
N ARG A 30 -8.25 2.52 13.41
CA ARG A 30 -6.85 2.38 13.02
C ARG A 30 -6.52 3.03 11.68
N TRP A 31 -7.44 3.02 10.72
CA TRP A 31 -7.16 3.40 9.32
C TRP A 31 -8.07 4.51 8.80
N GLY A 32 -9.00 5.00 9.62
CA GLY A 32 -10.01 5.99 9.22
C GLY A 32 -11.04 5.47 8.20
N ARG A 33 -10.94 4.20 7.79
CA ARG A 33 -11.79 3.54 6.78
C ARG A 33 -11.93 2.05 7.14
N TYR A 34 -12.97 1.40 6.62
CA TYR A 34 -13.17 -0.05 6.75
C TYR A 34 -12.25 -0.83 5.80
N VAL A 35 -10.95 -0.72 6.02
CA VAL A 35 -9.91 -1.43 5.26
C VAL A 35 -8.94 -2.12 6.19
N ASP A 36 -8.32 -3.17 5.70
CA ASP A 36 -7.17 -3.81 6.35
C ASP A 36 -6.03 -3.83 5.33
N PRO A 37 -5.12 -2.83 5.36
CA PRO A 37 -4.03 -2.78 4.40
C PRO A 37 -3.06 -3.95 4.58
N GLU A 38 -2.50 -4.40 3.47
CA GLU A 38 -1.60 -5.55 3.38
C GLU A 38 -0.28 -5.19 2.69
N TRP A 39 0.77 -5.92 3.01
CA TRP A 39 2.06 -5.76 2.37
C TRP A 39 2.10 -6.47 1.01
N THR A 40 2.33 -5.70 -0.04
CA THR A 40 2.81 -6.20 -1.33
C THR A 40 4.33 -6.26 -1.28
N HIS A 41 4.87 -7.48 -1.21
CA HIS A 41 6.31 -7.74 -1.19
C HIS A 41 6.84 -7.95 -2.61
N ALA A 42 7.99 -7.35 -2.92
CA ALA A 42 8.76 -7.67 -4.11
C ALA A 42 10.11 -8.30 -3.77
N ALA A 43 10.65 -9.05 -4.73
CA ALA A 43 11.99 -9.61 -4.66
C ALA A 43 13.06 -8.50 -4.63
N GLU A 44 14.25 -8.85 -4.16
CA GLU A 44 15.41 -7.98 -4.29
C GLU A 44 15.82 -7.83 -5.75
N VAL A 45 16.28 -6.63 -6.11
CA VAL A 45 16.75 -6.30 -7.46
C VAL A 45 18.20 -5.83 -7.36
N THR A 46 19.09 -6.44 -8.15
CA THR A 46 20.50 -6.04 -8.22
C THR A 46 20.70 -5.09 -9.39
N ALA A 47 21.38 -3.96 -9.15
CA ALA A 47 21.71 -2.95 -10.16
C ALA A 47 20.53 -2.59 -11.10
N PRO A 48 19.35 -2.18 -10.55
CA PRO A 48 18.20 -1.83 -11.36
C PRO A 48 18.53 -0.70 -12.34
N SER A 49 18.06 -0.79 -13.59
CA SER A 49 18.16 0.32 -14.54
C SER A 49 17.33 1.51 -14.08
N ALA A 50 17.66 2.73 -14.51
CA ALA A 50 16.85 3.91 -14.21
C ALA A 50 15.40 3.71 -14.66
N GLY A 51 14.43 4.03 -13.78
CA GLY A 51 13.01 3.86 -14.07
C GLY A 51 12.46 2.44 -13.84
N THR A 52 13.23 1.52 -13.27
CA THR A 52 12.74 0.18 -12.93
C THR A 52 11.76 0.24 -11.77
N ALA A 53 10.57 -0.34 -11.95
CA ALA A 53 9.64 -0.56 -10.84
C ALA A 53 10.20 -1.67 -9.94
N LEU A 54 10.52 -1.33 -8.69
CA LEU A 54 10.99 -2.26 -7.67
C LEU A 54 9.85 -3.02 -7.00
N VAL A 55 8.64 -2.45 -7.01
CA VAL A 55 7.40 -3.13 -6.66
C VAL A 55 6.26 -2.51 -7.47
N THR A 56 5.31 -3.35 -7.85
CA THR A 56 4.08 -2.96 -8.56
C THR A 56 2.89 -3.59 -7.85
N LYS A 57 1.85 -2.79 -7.61
CA LYS A 57 0.56 -3.24 -7.09
C LYS A 57 -0.55 -2.66 -7.96
N SER A 58 -1.26 -3.52 -8.66
CA SER A 58 -2.44 -3.13 -9.44
C SER A 58 -3.64 -2.90 -8.55
N VAL A 59 -4.40 -1.85 -8.86
CA VAL A 59 -5.68 -1.52 -8.22
C VAL A 59 -6.79 -2.33 -8.88
N GLY A 60 -7.64 -2.95 -8.06
CA GLY A 60 -8.79 -3.71 -8.55
C GLY A 60 -9.71 -2.90 -9.48
N THR A 61 -10.44 -3.59 -10.36
CA THR A 61 -11.47 -2.93 -11.19
C THR A 61 -12.60 -2.41 -10.32
N GLY A 62 -13.04 -1.18 -10.56
CA GLY A 62 -14.08 -0.51 -9.76
C GLY A 62 -13.63 -0.11 -8.36
N LYS A 63 -12.34 -0.20 -8.05
CA LYS A 63 -11.76 0.12 -6.74
C LYS A 63 -10.95 1.41 -6.75
N THR A 64 -10.76 1.98 -5.57
CA THR A 64 -9.80 3.07 -5.35
C THR A 64 -8.64 2.58 -4.49
N GLY A 65 -7.42 2.71 -4.99
CA GLY A 65 -6.21 2.22 -4.31
C GLY A 65 -5.58 3.25 -3.36
N TYR A 66 -5.22 2.82 -2.16
CA TYR A 66 -4.67 3.67 -1.11
C TYR A 66 -3.33 3.17 -0.57
N ILE A 67 -2.40 4.10 -0.34
CA ILE A 67 -1.02 3.81 0.07
C ILE A 67 -0.88 4.16 1.55
N TYR A 68 -0.90 3.16 2.41
CA TYR A 68 -0.79 3.34 3.87
C TYR A 68 0.66 3.30 4.36
N GLY A 69 1.58 2.81 3.53
CA GLY A 69 2.98 2.72 3.90
C GLY A 69 3.85 2.15 2.81
N PHE A 70 5.15 2.13 3.08
CA PHE A 70 6.15 1.56 2.19
C PHE A 70 7.39 1.16 2.98
N PHE A 71 8.16 0.25 2.39
CA PHE A 71 9.53 -0.06 2.80
C PHE A 71 10.41 0.04 1.56
N ILE A 72 11.55 0.72 1.68
CA ILE A 72 12.56 0.81 0.62
C ILE A 72 13.92 0.59 1.28
N SER A 73 14.74 -0.29 0.72
CA SER A 73 16.16 -0.41 1.06
C SER A 73 17.03 -0.27 -0.17
N ALA A 74 18.20 0.32 0.02
CA ALA A 74 19.19 0.54 -1.03
C ALA A 74 20.60 0.47 -0.44
N GLY A 75 21.52 -0.21 -1.14
CA GLY A 75 22.92 -0.29 -0.74
C GLY A 75 23.76 0.96 -1.05
N GLU A 76 23.17 2.03 -1.57
CA GLU A 76 23.86 3.27 -1.95
C GLU A 76 22.91 4.50 -1.91
N SER A 77 23.46 5.68 -2.20
CA SER A 77 22.67 6.89 -2.42
C SER A 77 21.87 6.77 -3.72
N ASN A 78 20.55 6.99 -3.66
CA ASN A 78 19.68 6.96 -4.84
C ASN A 78 18.38 7.72 -4.52
N ASP A 79 17.59 8.00 -5.55
CA ASP A 79 16.25 8.54 -5.38
C ASP A 79 15.21 7.52 -5.84
N PHE A 80 14.08 7.52 -5.14
CA PHE A 80 12.93 6.72 -5.47
C PHE A 80 11.71 7.60 -5.66
N LYS A 81 10.70 7.04 -6.33
CA LYS A 81 9.39 7.66 -6.39
C LYS A 81 8.31 6.61 -6.21
N ILE A 82 7.30 6.95 -5.43
CA ILE A 82 6.03 6.24 -5.40
C ILE A 82 5.16 6.88 -6.48
N ASN A 83 4.63 6.12 -7.43
CA ASN A 83 3.77 6.62 -8.50
C ASN A 83 2.39 5.96 -8.43
N TRP A 84 1.37 6.73 -8.80
CA TRP A 84 0.02 6.24 -9.03
C TRP A 84 -0.69 7.15 -10.05
N THR A 85 -1.83 6.72 -10.56
CA THR A 85 -2.70 7.55 -11.41
C THR A 85 -3.95 7.91 -10.63
N SER A 86 -4.37 9.17 -10.66
CA SER A 86 -5.61 9.63 -10.01
C SER A 86 -6.35 10.61 -10.92
N GLY A 87 -7.62 10.32 -11.19
CA GLY A 87 -8.43 11.07 -12.15
C GLY A 87 -7.79 11.11 -13.55
N GLY A 88 -7.15 10.01 -13.98
CA GLY A 88 -6.44 9.90 -15.26
C GLY A 88 -5.09 10.62 -15.33
N ASN A 89 -4.64 11.23 -14.23
CA ASN A 89 -3.40 12.00 -14.18
C ASN A 89 -2.33 11.29 -13.36
N ALA A 90 -1.10 11.22 -13.88
CA ALA A 90 0.02 10.68 -13.13
C ALA A 90 0.34 11.55 -11.89
N LYS A 91 0.56 10.88 -10.75
CA LYS A 91 0.93 11.46 -9.46
C LYS A 91 2.17 10.75 -8.94
N SER A 92 2.99 11.46 -8.16
CA SER A 92 4.17 10.86 -7.55
C SER A 92 4.64 11.57 -6.28
N ILE A 93 5.29 10.82 -5.39
CA ILE A 93 6.02 11.34 -4.24
C ILE A 93 7.49 10.90 -4.38
N ARG A 94 8.43 11.84 -4.30
CA ARG A 94 9.88 11.56 -4.32
C ARG A 94 10.40 11.23 -2.93
N ILE A 95 11.28 10.23 -2.85
CA ILE A 95 11.93 9.76 -1.63
C ILE A 95 13.45 9.75 -1.88
N PRO A 96 14.18 10.77 -1.45
CA PRO A 96 15.63 10.84 -1.64
C PRO A 96 16.37 10.05 -0.55
N PHE A 97 17.36 9.25 -0.95
CA PHE A 97 18.33 8.62 -0.05
C PHE A 97 19.70 9.25 -0.29
N SER A 98 20.30 9.85 0.75
CA SER A 98 21.64 10.44 0.67
C SER A 98 22.78 9.42 0.76
N GLY A 99 22.46 8.16 1.05
CA GLY A 99 23.42 7.07 1.21
C GLY A 99 22.72 5.73 1.43
N LYS A 100 23.51 4.68 1.68
CA LYS A 100 22.98 3.35 1.96
C LYS A 100 22.04 3.35 3.16
N GLY A 101 20.96 2.59 3.08
CA GLY A 101 20.02 2.49 4.20
C GLY A 101 18.70 1.84 3.83
N ALA A 102 17.76 1.96 4.77
CA ALA A 102 16.38 1.56 4.58
C ALA A 102 15.45 2.59 5.24
N LEU A 103 14.30 2.81 4.62
CA LEU A 103 13.21 3.63 5.13
C LEU A 103 11.97 2.76 5.23
N HIS A 104 11.34 2.78 6.40
CA HIS A 104 10.07 2.13 6.66
C HIS A 104 9.09 3.20 7.15
N TYR A 105 7.97 3.35 6.46
CA TYR A 105 6.92 4.30 6.78
C TYR A 105 5.57 3.59 6.79
N ILE A 106 4.78 3.83 7.84
CA ILE A 106 3.37 3.43 7.94
C ILE A 106 2.62 4.59 8.57
N ASN A 107 1.43 4.88 8.07
CA ASN A 107 0.53 5.86 8.66
C ASN A 107 -0.91 5.35 8.65
N TYR A 108 -1.73 5.86 9.57
CA TYR A 108 -3.16 5.57 9.63
C TYR A 108 -3.94 6.28 8.53
N SER A 109 -3.42 7.40 8.03
CA SER A 109 -3.96 8.09 6.85
C SER A 109 -3.13 7.73 5.62
N ALA A 110 -3.81 7.46 4.50
CA ALA A 110 -3.14 7.14 3.25
C ALA A 110 -2.31 8.33 2.74
N LEU A 111 -1.14 8.05 2.16
CA LEU A 111 -0.28 9.06 1.54
C LEU A 111 -0.95 9.79 0.38
N ASN A 112 -1.86 9.10 -0.32
CA ASN A 112 -2.65 9.62 -1.42
C ASN A 112 -4.11 9.90 -1.01
N GLU A 113 -4.34 10.21 0.27
CA GLU A 113 -5.67 10.56 0.77
C GLU A 113 -6.30 11.71 -0.04
N GLY A 114 -7.57 11.56 -0.41
CA GLY A 114 -8.30 12.50 -1.28
C GLY A 114 -7.96 12.42 -2.77
N ILE A 115 -6.87 11.74 -3.14
CA ILE A 115 -6.40 11.53 -4.53
C ILE A 115 -5.99 10.08 -4.75
N GLY A 116 -6.87 9.16 -4.36
CA GLY A 116 -6.68 7.71 -4.46
C GLY A 116 -6.35 7.25 -5.88
N ALA A 117 -5.69 6.09 -5.97
CA ALA A 117 -5.30 5.51 -7.25
C ALA A 117 -6.52 4.97 -8.01
N ASP A 118 -6.58 5.25 -9.31
CA ASP A 118 -7.68 4.88 -10.19
C ASP A 118 -7.76 3.36 -10.36
N ALA A 119 -8.99 2.85 -10.48
CA ALA A 119 -9.28 1.46 -10.79
C ALA A 119 -8.52 0.97 -12.03
N GLY A 120 -7.93 -0.23 -11.95
CA GLY A 120 -7.22 -0.84 -13.07
C GLY A 120 -5.88 -0.19 -13.41
N THR A 121 -5.39 0.74 -12.59
CA THR A 121 -4.05 1.34 -12.73
C THR A 121 -3.07 0.74 -11.72
N ASP A 122 -1.78 0.97 -11.93
CA ASP A 122 -0.74 0.47 -11.04
C ASP A 122 -0.24 1.55 -10.09
N ILE A 123 0.03 1.13 -8.85
CA ILE A 123 0.88 1.84 -7.89
C ILE A 123 2.26 1.20 -7.93
N THR A 124 3.30 2.01 -8.07
CA THR A 124 4.68 1.51 -8.19
C THR A 124 5.62 2.26 -7.25
N ILE A 125 6.67 1.58 -6.80
CA ILE A 125 7.88 2.24 -6.30
C ILE A 125 8.96 2.05 -7.35
N THR A 126 9.52 3.14 -7.84
CA THR A 126 10.47 3.13 -8.96
C THR A 126 11.79 3.75 -8.52
N ASN A 127 12.92 3.14 -8.90
CA ASN A 127 14.21 3.81 -8.78
C ASN A 127 14.35 4.88 -9.87
N ILE A 128 14.87 6.05 -9.51
CA ILE A 128 15.05 7.15 -10.45
C ILE A 128 16.37 6.99 -11.19
N ASN A 129 17.47 6.73 -10.47
CA ASN A 129 18.79 6.56 -11.07
C ASN A 129 19.16 5.08 -11.15
N ALA A 130 19.91 4.71 -12.19
CA ALA A 130 20.43 3.36 -12.33
C ALA A 130 21.31 2.99 -11.11
N GLY A 131 21.12 1.78 -10.59
CA GLY A 131 21.93 1.27 -9.50
C GLY A 131 23.32 0.88 -9.97
N SER A 132 24.31 1.05 -9.09
CA SER A 132 25.68 0.61 -9.33
C SER A 132 25.76 -0.92 -9.40
N SER A 133 26.74 -1.43 -10.14
CA SER A 133 26.98 -2.87 -10.29
C SER A 133 27.10 -3.56 -8.92
N GLY A 134 26.34 -4.63 -8.72
CA GLY A 134 26.35 -5.42 -7.49
C GLY A 134 25.61 -4.80 -6.30
N VAL A 135 25.00 -3.62 -6.44
CA VAL A 135 24.20 -3.01 -5.37
C VAL A 135 22.77 -3.56 -5.38
N ILE A 136 22.27 -3.93 -4.20
CA ILE A 136 20.95 -4.54 -4.02
C ILE A 136 19.95 -3.49 -3.53
N TYR A 137 18.73 -3.61 -4.04
CA TYR A 137 17.57 -2.78 -3.75
C TYR A 137 16.37 -3.66 -3.40
N GLN A 138 15.52 -3.20 -2.50
CA GLN A 138 14.23 -3.83 -2.23
C GLN A 138 13.15 -2.78 -1.99
N ALA A 139 11.93 -3.05 -2.46
CA ALA A 139 10.78 -2.23 -2.17
C ALA A 139 9.56 -3.07 -1.76
N ARG A 140 8.70 -2.51 -0.92
CA ARG A 140 7.42 -3.09 -0.51
C ARG A 140 6.40 -1.97 -0.35
N LEU A 141 5.15 -2.25 -0.69
CA LEU A 141 4.03 -1.31 -0.54
C LEU A 141 3.05 -1.84 0.50
N PHE A 142 2.59 -0.99 1.41
CA PHE A 142 1.51 -1.29 2.33
C PHE A 142 0.24 -0.62 1.80
N TYR A 143 -0.71 -1.43 1.37
CA TYR A 143 -1.76 -1.04 0.43
C TYR A 143 -3.13 -1.56 0.86
N ALA A 144 -4.17 -0.77 0.64
CA ALA A 144 -5.56 -1.25 0.68
C ALA A 144 -6.37 -0.64 -0.46
N GLU A 145 -7.56 -1.18 -0.68
CA GLU A 145 -8.53 -0.64 -1.64
C GLU A 145 -9.94 -0.60 -1.08
N VAL A 146 -10.73 0.33 -1.62
CA VAL A 146 -12.16 0.52 -1.31
C VAL A 146 -12.98 0.28 -2.57
#